data_AF-A0AAW5FV34-F1
#
_entry.id   AF-A0AAW5FV34-F1
#
_cell.length_a   1.000
_cell.length_b   1.000
_cell.length_c   1.000
_cell.angle_alpha   90.00
_cell.angle_beta   90.00
_cell.angle_gamma   90.00
#
_symmetry.space_group_name_H-M   'P 1'
#
loop_
_entity.id
_entity.type
_entity.pdbx_description
1 polymer ?
#
loop_
_entity_poly.entity_id
_entity_poly.type
_entity_poly.pdbx_seq_one_letter_code
_entity_poly.pdbx_strand_id
1 'polypeptide(L)' 'MGVERMHSPKYWRMRAEEFRTKADNSEFPQTRETLRQVANNYEELAQRAEQVVTLAELDEAFQRRSAG' A
#
# COMPACT_ATOMS: atom_id res chain seq x y z
N MET A 1 -18.03 -7.88 13.89
CA MET A 1 -16.83 -8.51 13.31
C MET A 1 -16.10 -7.42 12.59
N GLY A 2 -15.06 -6.85 13.23
CA GLY A 2 -14.35 -5.71 12.68
C GLY A 2 -13.81 -6.08 11.31
N VAL A 3 -14.15 -5.31 10.29
CA VAL A 3 -13.35 -5.28 9.06
C VAL A 3 -11.92 -5.04 9.53
N GLU A 4 -11.10 -6.09 9.51
CA GLU A 4 -9.66 -5.98 9.65
C GLU A 4 -9.29 -4.87 8.67
N ARG A 5 -8.95 -3.69 9.20
CA ARG A 5 -8.75 -2.49 8.40
C ARG A 5 -7.75 -2.88 7.33
N MET A 6 -8.22 -3.05 6.08
CA MET A 6 -7.38 -3.30 4.92
C MET A 6 -6.19 -2.39 5.08
N HIS A 7 -5.00 -3.00 5.19
CA HIS A 7 -3.82 -2.29 5.66
C HIS A 7 -3.71 -0.94 4.97
N SER A 8 -3.53 0.12 5.77
CA SER A 8 -3.54 1.47 5.24
C SER A 8 -2.45 1.63 4.15
N PRO A 9 -2.64 2.52 3.17
CA PRO A 9 -1.62 2.78 2.14
C PRO A 9 -0.23 3.06 2.75
N LYS A 10 -0.21 3.71 3.92
CA LYS A 10 0.99 3.97 4.71
C LYS A 10 1.68 2.69 5.19
N TYR A 11 0.94 1.68 5.64
CA TYR A 11 1.51 0.40 6.04
C TYR A 11 2.21 -0.28 4.86
N TRP A 12 1.56 -0.32 3.70
CA TRP A 12 2.15 -0.93 2.50
C TRP A 12 3.40 -0.20 2.01
N ARG A 13 3.41 1.14 2.03
CA ARG A 13 4.62 1.94 1.71
C ARG A 13 5.76 1.66 2.68
N MET A 14 5.49 1.60 3.98
CA MET A 14 6.49 1.27 4.99
C MET A 14 7.13 -0.11 4.72
N ARG A 15 6.30 -1.12 4.40
CA ARG A 15 6.81 -2.45 4.05
C ARG A 15 7.66 -2.42 2.78
N ALA A 16 7.22 -1.72 1.73
CA ALA A 16 8.00 -1.57 0.50
C ALA A 16 9.41 -1.01 0.78
N GLU A 17 9.50 0.02 1.63
CA GLU A 17 10.77 0.65 2.02
C GLU A 17 11.68 -0.30 2.83
N GLU A 18 11.12 -1.08 3.76
CA GLU A 18 11.87 -2.12 4.49
C GLU A 18 12.49 -3.14 3.52
N PHE A 19 11.74 -3.59 2.52
CA PHE A 19 12.22 -4.56 1.54
C PHE A 19 13.24 -3.96 0.56
N ARG A 20 13.11 -2.69 0.18
CA ARG A 20 14.14 -1.96 -0.58
C ARG A 20 15.45 -1.89 0.19
N THR A 21 15.38 -1.48 1.46
CA THR A 21 16.56 -1.39 2.34
C THR A 21 17.24 -2.76 2.48
N LYS A 22 16.47 -3.84 2.65
CA LYS A 22 17.01 -5.21 2.68
C LYS A 22 17.63 -5.62 1.36
N ALA A 23 17.06 -5.19 0.23
CA ALA A 23 17.62 -5.47 -1.08
C ALA A 23 18.97 -4.77 -1.29
N ASP A 24 19.08 -3.50 -0.90
CA ASP A 24 20.32 -2.72 -1.07
C ASP A 24 21.44 -3.20 -0.15
N ASN A 25 21.12 -3.79 1.00
CA ASN A 25 22.10 -4.46 1.88
C ASN A 25 22.41 -5.91 1.48
N SER A 26 21.78 -6.46 0.44
CA SER A 26 21.98 -7.85 0.04
C SER A 26 23.17 -7.99 -0.92
N GLU A 27 24.13 -8.82 -0.54
CA GLU A 27 25.31 -9.16 -1.34
C GLU A 27 24.98 -10.14 -2.47
N PHE A 28 23.85 -10.86 -2.37
CA PHE A 28 23.42 -11.85 -3.36
C PHE A 28 22.53 -11.19 -4.42
N PRO A 29 22.95 -11.17 -5.71
CA PRO A 29 22.21 -10.50 -6.77
C PRO A 29 20.79 -11.02 -6.96
N GLN A 30 20.61 -12.34 -6.86
CA GLN A 30 19.29 -13.00 -6.99
C GLN A 30 18.36 -12.59 -5.84
N THR A 31 18.86 -12.61 -4.60
CA THR A 31 18.08 -12.19 -3.43
C THR A 31 17.71 -10.70 -3.49
N ARG A 32 18.64 -9.84 -3.95
CA ARG A 32 18.35 -8.42 -4.17
C ARG A 32 17.23 -8.22 -5.18
N GLU A 33 17.25 -8.95 -6.30
CA GLU A 33 16.21 -8.85 -7.32
C GLU A 33 14.84 -9.28 -6.77
N THR A 34 14.78 -10.42 -6.07
CA THR A 34 13.55 -10.89 -5.42
C THR A 34 13.03 -9.88 -4.40
N LEU A 35 13.90 -9.31 -3.55
CA LEU A 35 13.50 -8.32 -2.56
C LEU A 35 12.99 -7.02 -3.21
N ARG A 36 13.59 -6.60 -4.34
CA ARG A 36 13.08 -5.45 -5.13
C ARG A 36 11.72 -5.74 -5.74
N GLN A 37 11.50 -6.94 -6.26
CA GLN A 37 10.18 -7.34 -6.78
C GLN A 37 9.12 -7.31 -5.67
N VAL A 38 9.44 -7.85 -4.48
CA VAL A 38 8.54 -7.82 -3.32
C VAL A 38 8.23 -6.37 -2.90
N ALA A 39 9.23 -5.49 -2.88
CA ALA A 39 9.02 -4.08 -2.58
C ALA A 39 8.09 -3.40 -3.59
N ASN A 40 8.26 -3.66 -4.88
CA ASN A 40 7.39 -3.11 -5.92
C ASN A 40 5.94 -3.60 -5.77
N ASN A 41 5.74 -4.89 -5.46
CA ASN A 41 4.41 -5.43 -5.22
C ASN A 41 3.71 -4.73 -4.04
N TYR A 42 4.44 -4.43 -2.96
CA TYR A 42 3.89 -3.65 -1.84
C TYR A 42 3.56 -2.21 -2.23
N GLU A 43 4.34 -1.59 -3.12
CA GLU A 43 4.06 -0.25 -3.61
C GLU A 43 2.80 -0.21 -4.49
N GLU A 44 2.58 -1.23 -5.32
CA GLU A 44 1.32 -1.41 -6.05
C GLU A 44 0.12 -1.60 -5.11
N LEU A 45 0.27 -2.40 -4.05
CA LEU A 45 -0.75 -2.56 -3.03
C LEU A 45 -1.06 -1.24 -2.32
N ALA A 46 -0.03 -0.42 -2.04
CA ALA A 46 -0.23 0.91 -1.46
C ALA A 46 -1.04 1.82 -2.39
N GLN A 47 -0.73 1.83 -3.68
CA GLN A 47 -1.47 2.62 -4.67
C GLN A 47 -2.92 2.18 -4.79
N ARG A 48 -3.17 0.87 -4.83
CA ARG A 48 -4.54 0.33 -4.86
C ARG A 48 -5.31 0.67 -3.58
N ALA A 49 -4.67 0.55 -2.42
CA ALA A 49 -5.27 0.93 -1.15
C ALA A 49 -5.60 2.43 -1.11
N GLU A 50 -4.75 3.29 -1.68
CA GLU A 50 -4.97 4.74 -1.75
C GLU A 50 -6.19 5.05 -2.63
N GLN A 51 -6.31 4.41 -3.80
CA GLN A 51 -7.47 4.56 -4.68
C GLN A 51 -8.77 4.12 -4.01
N VAL A 52 -8.76 3.00 -3.27
CA VAL A 52 -9.94 2.51 -2.54
C VAL A 52 -10.35 3.49 -1.44
N VAL A 53 -9.38 4.04 -0.70
CA VAL A 53 -9.65 5.06 0.33
C VAL A 53 -10.25 6.32 -0.31
N THR A 54 -9.66 6.83 -1.39
CA THR A 54 -10.17 8.03 -2.08
C THR A 54 -11.59 7.83 -2.62
N LEU A 55 -11.90 6.65 -3.18
CA LEU A 55 -13.25 6.35 -3.67
C LEU A 55 -14.29 6.31 -2.53
N ALA A 56 -13.94 5.73 -1.38
CA ALA A 56 -14.82 5.70 -0.22
C ALA A 56 -15.07 7.12 0.33
N GLU A 57 -14.03 7.95 0.44
CA GLU A 57 -14.15 9.35 0.90
C GLU A 57 -15.02 10.19 -0.05
N LEU A 58 -14.91 9.96 -1.37
CA LEU A 58 -15.75 10.61 -2.37
C LEU A 58 -17.22 10.19 -2.25
N ASP A 59 -17.51 8.91 -2.10
CA ASP A 59 -18.88 8.41 -1.92
C ASP A 59 -19.53 9.02 -0.67
N GLU A 60 -18.83 9.03 0.46
CA GLU A 60 -19.29 9.68 1.70
C GLU A 60 -19.58 11.17 1.51
N ALA A 61 -18.73 11.89 0.78
CA ALA A 61 -18.91 13.31 0.48
C ALA A 61 -20.14 13.57 -0.42
N PHE A 62 -20.39 12.70 -1.41
CA PHE A 62 -21.58 12.77 -2.25
C PHE A 62 -22.86 12.53 -1.45
N GLN A 63 -22.89 11.49 -0.61
CA GLN A 63 -24.03 11.17 0.26
C GLN A 63 -24.36 12.32 1.21
N ARG A 64 -23.34 12.95 1.81
CA ARG A 64 -23.51 14.09 2.73
C ARG A 64 -24.08 15.32 2.03
N ARG A 65 -23.74 15.54 0.77
CA ARG A 65 -24.20 16.69 -0.02
C ARG A 65 -25.62 16.50 -0.57
N SER A 66 -26.06 15.26 -0.78
CA SER A 66 -27.44 14.96 -1.21
C SER A 66 -28.45 14.90 -0.05
N ALA A 67 -27.97 14.80 1.20
CA ALA A 67 -28.81 14.73 2.39
C ALA A 67 -29.02 16.09 3.09
N GLY A 68 -28.51 17.18 2.52
CA GLY A 68 -28.58 18.55 3.07
C GLY A 68 -29.44 19.49 2.24
#